data_AF-A0A0P9GW46-F1
#
_entry.id   AF-A0A0P9GW46-F1
#
_cell.length_a   1.000
_cell.length_b   1.000
_cell.length_c   1.000
_cell.angle_alpha   90.00
_cell.angle_beta   90.00
_cell.angle_gamma   90.00
#
_symmetry.space_group_name_H-M   'P 1'
#
loop_
_entity.id
_entity.type
_entity.pdbx_description
1 polymer ?
#
loop_
_entity_poly.entity_id
_entity_poly.type
_entity_poly.pdbx_seq_one_letter_code
_entity_poly.pdbx_strand_id
1 'polypeptide(L)'
;MLFIVLAIDTIFQPFMSAVVVDTASIQAGGNSKFPMIVTALGIWFIRTLGVYLVAWRMGFGLPAVWGSIAVDNAVRAGLFAWYRRKRELIRTLPR
;
A
#
# COMPACT_ATOMS: atom_id res chain seq x y z
N MET A 1 -8.26 -19.66 -14.20
CA MET A 1 -7.13 -18.91 -13.59
C MET A 1 -7.34 -17.40 -13.63
N LEU A 2 -7.62 -16.80 -14.80
CA LEU A 2 -7.85 -15.36 -14.94
C LEU A 2 -9.02 -14.80 -14.11
N PHE A 3 -10.15 -15.52 -14.03
CA PHE A 3 -11.30 -15.09 -13.24
C PHE A 3 -11.01 -14.96 -11.74
N ILE A 4 -10.15 -15.82 -11.18
CA ILE A 4 -9.74 -15.75 -9.77
C ILE A 4 -8.90 -14.50 -9.52
N VAL A 5 -7.99 -14.18 -10.45
CA VAL A 5 -7.14 -12.99 -10.39
C VAL A 5 -7.99 -11.72 -10.47
N LEU A 6 -8.98 -11.68 -11.36
CA LEU A 6 -9.89 -10.53 -11.49
C LEU A 6 -10.80 -10.35 -10.26
N ALA A 7 -11.28 -11.44 -9.67
CA ALA A 7 -12.08 -11.39 -8.44
C ALA A 7 -11.25 -10.83 -7.27
N ILE A 8 -9.98 -11.27 -7.16
CA ILE A 8 -9.01 -10.75 -6.20
C ILE A 8 -8.81 -9.25 -6.44
N ASP A 9 -8.49 -8.83 -7.66
CA ASP A 9 -8.24 -7.41 -8.00
C ASP A 9 -9.45 -6.50 -7.68
N THR A 10 -10.65 -6.95 -8.00
CA THR A 10 -11.89 -6.21 -7.74
C THR A 10 -12.08 -5.91 -6.25
N ILE A 11 -11.70 -6.85 -5.37
CA ILE A 11 -11.77 -6.67 -3.91
C ILE A 11 -10.66 -5.73 -3.41
N PHE A 12 -9.51 -5.69 -4.09
CA PHE A 12 -8.37 -4.84 -3.71
C PHE A 12 -8.46 -3.40 -4.22
N GLN A 13 -9.26 -3.15 -5.25
CA GLN A 13 -9.45 -1.85 -5.87
C GLN A 13 -9.83 -0.70 -4.91
N PRO A 14 -10.74 -0.85 -3.92
CA PRO A 14 -11.03 0.22 -2.95
C PRO A 14 -9.86 0.55 -2.01
N PHE A 15 -8.98 -0.42 -1.72
CA PHE A 15 -7.78 -0.15 -0.92
C PHE A 15 -6.76 0.64 -1.73
N MET A 16 -6.60 0.32 -3.01
CA MET A 16 -5.76 1.11 -3.91
C MET A 16 -6.27 2.54 -4.06
N SER A 17 -7.57 2.74 -4.23
CA SER A 17 -8.12 4.10 -4.37
C SER A 17 -7.87 4.96 -3.13
N ALA A 18 -8.01 4.39 -1.92
CA ALA A 18 -7.68 5.08 -0.68
C ALA A 18 -6.21 5.50 -0.61
N VAL A 19 -5.28 4.59 -0.96
CA VAL A 19 -3.85 4.89 -1.03
C VAL A 19 -3.58 6.05 -1.99
N VAL A 20 -4.14 6.03 -3.20
CA VAL A 20 -3.91 7.09 -4.20
C VAL A 20 -4.41 8.45 -3.71
N VAL A 21 -5.60 8.50 -3.11
CA VAL A 21 -6.18 9.74 -2.56
C VAL A 21 -5.33 10.29 -1.41
N ASP A 22 -4.87 9.43 -0.50
CA ASP A 22 -3.97 9.83 0.58
C ASP A 22 -2.63 10.35 0.05
N THR A 23 -2.05 9.65 -0.92
CA THR A 23 -0.77 10.03 -1.53
C THR A 23 -0.89 11.38 -2.23
N ALA A 24 -1.98 11.61 -2.97
CA ALA A 24 -2.26 12.89 -3.64
C ALA A 24 -2.49 14.02 -2.62
N SER A 25 -3.22 13.75 -1.54
CA SER A 25 -3.50 14.72 -0.48
C SER A 25 -2.22 15.18 0.25
N ILE A 26 -1.32 14.22 0.56
CA ILE A 26 -0.04 14.52 1.23
C ILE A 26 0.90 15.31 0.30
N GLN A 27 0.93 14.98 -0.99
CA GLN A 27 1.70 15.71 -2.00
C GLN A 27 1.15 17.14 -2.21
N ALA A 28 -0.17 17.31 -2.26
CA ALA A 28 -0.82 18.63 -2.36
C ALA A 28 -0.52 19.53 -1.15
N GLY A 29 -0.32 18.93 0.04
CA GLY A 29 0.09 19.64 1.26
C GLY A 29 1.57 20.04 1.33
N GLY A 30 2.34 19.90 0.24
CA GLY A 30 3.73 20.33 0.13
C GLY A 30 4.77 19.33 0.65
N ASN A 31 4.36 18.12 1.07
CA ASN A 31 5.30 17.07 1.50
C ASN A 31 5.29 15.87 0.55
N SER A 32 6.01 15.99 -0.57
CA SER A 32 6.09 14.91 -1.56
C SER A 32 7.08 13.80 -1.18
N LYS A 33 8.04 14.09 -0.29
CA LYS A 33 9.10 13.14 0.06
C LYS A 33 8.57 11.93 0.83
N PHE A 34 7.67 12.15 1.78
CA PHE A 34 7.10 11.09 2.60
C PHE A 34 6.39 9.99 1.78
N PRO A 35 5.39 10.30 0.93
CA PRO A 35 4.73 9.30 0.10
C PRO A 35 5.68 8.60 -0.87
N MET A 36 6.69 9.31 -1.39
CA MET A 36 7.67 8.74 -2.31
C MET A 36 8.59 7.71 -1.62
N ILE A 37 9.07 8.01 -0.42
CA ILE A 37 9.91 7.09 0.38
C ILE A 37 9.10 5.86 0.80
N VAL A 38 7.87 6.04 1.29
CA VAL A 38 6.98 4.92 1.64
C VAL A 38 6.71 4.05 0.42
N THR A 39 6.57 4.66 -0.76
CA THR A 39 6.33 3.93 -2.01
C THR A 39 7.54 3.12 -2.47
N ALA A 40 8.74 3.71 -2.41
CA ALA A 40 9.96 3.01 -2.76
C ALA A 40 10.21 1.83 -1.80
N LEU A 41 10.08 2.06 -0.49
CA LEU A 41 10.28 1.01 0.51
C LEU A 41 9.26 -0.13 0.37
N GLY A 42 7.98 0.18 0.13
CA GLY A 42 6.96 -0.84 -0.05
C GLY A 42 7.21 -1.74 -1.28
N ILE A 43 7.62 -1.15 -2.42
CA ILE A 43 7.92 -1.94 -3.62
C ILE A 43 9.12 -2.86 -3.38
N TRP A 44 10.21 -2.33 -2.82
CA TRP A 44 11.46 -3.08 -2.70
C TRP A 44 11.47 -4.08 -1.54
N PHE A 45 10.91 -3.73 -0.38
CA PHE A 45 10.94 -4.58 0.81
C PHE A 45 9.70 -5.46 0.99
N ILE A 46 8.51 -4.97 0.63
CA ILE A 46 7.27 -5.72 0.88
C ILE A 46 6.87 -6.48 -0.38
N ARG A 47 6.82 -5.80 -1.52
CA ARG A 47 6.38 -6.43 -2.78
C ARG A 47 7.41 -7.40 -3.33
N THR A 48 8.67 -7.01 -3.51
CA THR A 48 9.70 -7.92 -4.07
C THR A 48 9.94 -9.12 -3.14
N LEU A 49 10.00 -8.89 -1.83
CA LEU A 49 10.27 -9.94 -0.85
C LEU A 49 9.04 -10.85 -0.64
N GLY A 50 7.83 -10.30 -0.66
CA GLY A 50 6.58 -11.06 -0.65
C GLY A 50 6.42 -11.93 -1.89
N VAL A 51 6.71 -11.38 -3.07
CA VAL A 51 6.69 -12.15 -4.33
C VAL A 51 7.70 -13.28 -4.26
N TYR A 52 8.93 -13.00 -3.81
CA TYR A 52 9.97 -14.02 -3.67
C TYR A 52 9.55 -15.14 -2.70
N LEU A 53 9.04 -14.80 -1.52
CA LEU A 53 8.63 -15.79 -0.53
C LEU A 53 7.42 -16.62 -0.98
N VAL A 54 6.39 -15.98 -1.54
CA VAL A 54 5.12 -16.66 -1.84
C VAL A 54 5.17 -17.33 -3.21
N ALA A 55 5.77 -16.72 -4.23
CA ALA A 55 5.86 -17.32 -5.56
C ALA A 55 6.88 -18.46 -5.61
N TRP A 56 8.06 -18.29 -4.98
CA TRP A 56 9.14 -19.27 -5.06
C TRP A 56 8.93 -20.48 -4.15
N ARG A 57 8.45 -20.24 -2.91
CA ARG A 57 8.32 -21.32 -1.91
C ARG A 57 7.03 -22.13 -2.05
N MET A 58 6.01 -21.50 -2.62
CA MET A 58 4.63 -21.97 -2.55
C MET A 58 4.07 -22.29 -3.96
N GLY A 59 4.80 -21.98 -5.03
CA GLY A 59 4.52 -22.41 -6.40
C GLY A 59 3.28 -21.76 -7.04
N PHE A 60 2.64 -20.80 -6.35
CA PHE A 60 1.34 -20.24 -6.73
C PHE A 60 1.38 -19.24 -7.90
N GLY A 61 2.52 -19.00 -8.56
CA GLY A 61 2.59 -18.20 -9.79
C GLY A 61 1.94 -16.82 -9.70
N LEU A 62 1.01 -16.51 -10.61
CA LEU A 62 0.30 -15.21 -10.67
C LEU A 62 -0.45 -14.83 -9.37
N PRO A 63 -1.29 -15.70 -8.77
CA PRO A 63 -1.96 -15.42 -7.50
C PRO A 63 -1.03 -14.93 -6.38
N ALA A 64 0.19 -15.46 -6.29
CA ALA A 64 1.18 -15.03 -5.30
C ALA A 64 1.62 -13.57 -5.48
N VAL A 65 1.73 -13.13 -6.74
CA VAL A 65 2.08 -11.76 -7.10
C VAL A 65 0.98 -10.80 -6.68
N TRP A 66 -0.27 -11.14 -6.99
CA TRP A 66 -1.43 -10.34 -6.60
C TRP A 66 -1.62 -10.27 -5.09
N GLY A 67 -1.39 -11.37 -4.37
CA GLY A 67 -1.37 -11.38 -2.90
C GLY A 67 -0.28 -10.48 -2.32
N SER A 68 0.90 -10.44 -2.91
CA SER A 68 1.98 -9.54 -2.45
C SER A 68 1.69 -8.08 -2.77
N ILE A 69 1.05 -7.81 -3.91
CA ILE A 69 0.59 -6.47 -4.29
C ILE A 69 -0.45 -5.96 -3.29
N ALA A 70 -1.39 -6.81 -2.92
CA ALA A 70 -2.41 -6.54 -1.92
C ALA A 70 -1.82 -6.19 -0.55
N VAL A 71 -0.85 -6.98 -0.07
CA VAL A 71 -0.19 -6.74 1.21
C VAL A 71 0.60 -5.43 1.21
N ASP A 72 1.34 -5.11 0.14
CA ASP A 72 2.02 -3.80 0.00
C ASP A 72 1.02 -2.64 0.08
N ASN A 73 -0.10 -2.72 -0.64
CA ASN A 73 -1.13 -1.69 -0.60
C ASN A 73 -1.79 -1.55 0.77
N ALA A 74 -2.05 -2.66 1.47
CA ALA A 74 -2.61 -2.64 2.82
C ALA A 74 -1.65 -1.98 3.83
N VAL A 75 -0.35 -2.29 3.74
CA VAL A 75 0.67 -1.68 4.61
C VAL A 75 0.79 -0.17 4.36
N ARG A 76 0.74 0.28 3.09
CA ARG A 76 0.71 1.71 2.76
C ARG A 76 -0.53 2.42 3.27
N ALA A 77 -1.71 1.83 3.08
CA ALA A 77 -2.94 2.39 3.59
C ALA A 77 -2.88 2.58 5.12
N GLY A 78 -2.34 1.60 5.84
CA GLY A 78 -2.09 1.70 7.28
C GLY A 78 -1.10 2.81 7.65
N LEU A 79 0.03 2.91 6.94
CA LEU A 79 1.04 3.95 7.15
C LEU A 79 0.50 5.36 6.88
N PHE A 80 -0.29 5.53 5.82
CA PHE A 80 -0.90 6.81 5.49
C PHE A 80 -2.02 7.19 6.46
N ALA A 81 -2.85 6.23 6.89
CA ALA A 81 -3.85 6.45 7.94
C ALA A 81 -3.19 6.83 9.28
N TRP A 82 -2.09 6.18 9.65
CA TRP A 82 -1.32 6.54 10.84
C TRP A 82 -0.72 7.94 10.73
N TYR A 83 -0.14 8.27 9.57
CA TYR A 83 0.39 9.61 9.30
C TYR A 83 -0.69 10.69 9.41
N ARG A 84 -1.89 10.43 8.87
CA ARG A 84 -3.05 11.32 8.97
C ARG A 84 -3.46 11.54 10.43
N ARG A 85 -3.61 10.47 11.22
CA ARG A 85 -3.94 10.56 12.65
C ARG A 85 -2.90 11.35 13.44
N LYS A 86 -1.61 11.15 13.17
CA LYS A 86 -0.54 11.86 13.88
C LYS A 86 -0.55 13.37 13.57
N ARG A 87 -0.87 13.75 12.33
CA ARG A 87 -1.02 15.16 11.91
C ARG A 87 -2.25 15.81 12.55
N GLU A 88 -3.35 15.08 12.68
CA GLU A 88 -4.54 15.53 13.40
C GLU A 88 -4.25 15.71 14.90
N LEU A 89 -3.58 14.73 15.54
CA LEU A 89 -3.17 14.80 16.94
C LEU A 89 -2.30 16.02 17.26
N ILE A 90 -1.35 16.35 16.37
CA ILE A 90 -0.49 17.54 16.53
C ILE A 90 -1.28 18.85 16.37
N ARG A 91 -2.36 18.85 15.56
CA ARG A 91 -3.24 20.02 15.40
C ARG A 91 -4.19 20.24 16.57
N THR A 92 -4.55 19.18 17.31
CA THR A 92 -5.52 19.24 18.41
C THR A 92 -4.91 19.57 19.78
N LEU A 93 -3.58 19.61 19.91
CA LEU A 93 -2.93 20.01 21.17
C LEU A 93 -3.08 21.53 21.37
N PRO A 94 -3.56 22.00 22.54
CA PRO A 94 -3.55 23.42 22.87
C PRO A 94 -2.11 23.91 22.94
N ARG A 95 -1.84 25.02 22.23
CA ARG A 95 -0.51 25.64 22.12
C ARG A 95 -0.12 26.35 23.41
#